data_AF-W4KBY6-F1
#
_entry.id   AF-W4KBY6-F1
#
_cell.length_a   1.000
_cell.length_b   1.000
_cell.length_c   1.000
_cell.angle_alpha   90.00
_cell.angle_beta   90.00
_cell.angle_gamma   90.00
#
_symmetry.space_group_name_H-M   'P 1'
#
loop_
_entity.id
_entity.type
_entity.pdbx_description
1 polymer ?
#
loop_
_entity_poly.entity_id
_entity_poly.type
_entity_poly.pdbx_seq_one_letter_code
_entity_poly.pdbx_strand_id
1 'polypeptide(L)'
;MWLKAYLDLIERRPTWAFIANALINQIILPEVTSMEQVNTFLQMWDVPTQGPRAHNLPKYLLRMLQTAKKYHINFAALKLSKELKSQMPVWHHLGLTPNHYKKQKNKCLLENHAIPTIVDMVKLARRTENPTYSERRHHPRSTCACNPCKDDKRRGCPNPNKCSRMAHKILKGLHPKFDPKITPVDDGLTLTHQRTEKNNTNRAQKKGEILFDPSVTLQTELVDGFRIFTDPTKISPNPAHRLVNTRRGISVDEEAITAFTDGSCIINGKANAQSGAGIWISEGHPKNQAIKIANMSHSNQSGELVAVLATLIDAPNYALVQIQTDSRFVIDGLTKHLKDWEDRGWLGMHYKELFKATAYQLQLQLATTSFVWIKGHSGDMGNKRADALARKGATKQNYNEIDLTVPPEFDLQGAKLATITQTMAYQGVLKEKHKKHTDQKTTMMRLDITQYAIERINGNLEADQSIWHSCQSKDISLTIRQFIFKALHDTHHIGQYWDHIP
;
A
#
# COMPACT_ATOMS: atom_id res chain seq x y z
N MET A 1 -0.80 20.34 -1.26
CA MET A 1 -2.21 20.62 -1.62
C MET A 1 -2.42 20.89 -3.11
N TRP A 2 -1.66 21.77 -3.75
CA TRP A 2 -1.80 21.99 -5.21
C TRP A 2 -1.66 20.72 -6.07
N LEU A 3 -0.67 19.86 -5.78
CA LEU A 3 -0.51 18.57 -6.47
C LEU A 3 -1.75 17.67 -6.35
N LYS A 4 -2.40 17.66 -5.19
CA LYS A 4 -3.65 16.92 -4.96
C LYS A 4 -4.75 17.41 -5.89
N ALA A 5 -4.93 18.73 -5.99
CA ALA A 5 -5.93 19.32 -6.88
C ALA A 5 -5.59 19.12 -8.37
N TYR A 6 -4.30 19.16 -8.75
CA TYR A 6 -3.86 18.91 -10.12
C TYR A 6 -4.15 17.46 -10.58
N LEU A 7 -3.95 16.51 -9.67
CA LEU A 7 -4.13 15.07 -9.90
C LEU A 7 -5.57 14.59 -9.67
N ASP A 8 -6.48 15.48 -9.28
CA ASP A 8 -7.91 15.19 -9.35
C ASP A 8 -8.30 15.07 -10.83
N LEU A 9 -8.74 13.88 -11.25
CA LEU A 9 -9.03 13.55 -12.65
C LEU A 9 -10.52 13.55 -12.98
N ILE A 10 -11.38 13.77 -11.99
CA ILE A 10 -12.84 13.68 -12.14
C ILE A 10 -13.47 15.09 -12.25
N GLU A 11 -14.80 15.20 -12.19
CA GLU A 11 -15.55 16.46 -12.40
C GLU A 11 -15.10 17.63 -11.50
N ARG A 12 -14.46 17.34 -10.36
CA ARG A 12 -13.91 18.35 -9.44
C ARG A 12 -12.55 18.90 -9.88
N ARG A 13 -12.01 18.45 -11.01
CA ARG A 13 -10.74 18.88 -11.55
C ARG A 13 -10.77 20.37 -11.88
N PRO A 14 -9.89 21.18 -11.29
CA PRO A 14 -9.93 22.62 -11.49
C PRO A 14 -9.48 23.00 -12.90
N THR A 15 -10.10 24.02 -13.50
CA THR A 15 -9.84 24.47 -14.88
C THR A 15 -8.36 24.75 -15.15
N TRP A 16 -7.64 25.31 -14.17
CA TRP A 16 -6.20 25.58 -14.29
C TRP A 16 -5.36 24.32 -14.51
N ALA A 17 -5.82 23.13 -14.08
CA ALA A 17 -5.08 21.88 -14.27
C ALA A 17 -5.04 21.45 -15.75
N PHE A 18 -6.06 21.81 -16.54
CA PHE A 18 -6.06 21.60 -17.99
C PHE A 18 -5.05 22.51 -18.68
N ILE A 19 -4.98 23.78 -18.26
CA ILE A 19 -3.96 24.73 -18.75
C ILE A 19 -2.56 24.25 -18.35
N ALA A 20 -2.40 23.77 -17.11
CA ALA A 20 -1.14 23.20 -16.63
C ALA A 20 -0.69 22.00 -17.47
N ASN A 21 -1.61 21.09 -17.84
CA ASN A 21 -1.31 20.00 -18.78
C ASN A 21 -0.77 20.54 -20.11
N ALA A 22 -1.45 21.52 -20.72
CA ALA A 22 -1.03 22.09 -22.00
C ALA A 22 0.39 22.69 -21.93
N LEU A 23 0.68 23.48 -20.88
CA LEU A 23 1.99 24.10 -20.66
C LEU A 23 3.08 23.04 -20.41
N ILE A 24 2.79 22.02 -19.59
CA ILE A 24 3.72 20.92 -19.32
C ILE A 24 4.03 20.16 -20.62
N ASN A 25 3.01 19.86 -21.43
CA ASN A 25 3.19 19.11 -22.66
C ASN A 25 4.04 19.87 -23.70
N GLN A 26 3.93 21.20 -23.77
CA GLN A 26 4.75 22.04 -24.66
C GLN A 26 6.25 21.91 -24.39
N ILE A 27 6.67 21.70 -23.13
CA ILE A 27 8.09 21.56 -22.80
C ILE A 27 8.63 20.14 -22.96
N ILE A 28 7.74 19.14 -23.03
CA ILE A 28 8.10 17.71 -23.18
C ILE A 28 8.39 17.40 -24.66
N LEU A 29 7.53 17.83 -25.58
CA LEU A 29 7.74 17.69 -27.02
C LEU A 29 7.19 18.91 -27.77
N PRO A 30 7.88 19.39 -28.83
CA PRO A 30 7.42 20.51 -29.64
C PRO A 30 6.15 20.21 -30.47
N GLU A 31 5.79 18.93 -30.66
CA GLU A 31 4.63 18.51 -31.47
C GLU A 31 3.80 17.41 -30.77
N VAL A 32 3.18 17.70 -29.62
CA VAL A 32 2.21 16.78 -29.00
C VAL A 32 0.82 17.00 -29.60
N THR A 33 0.20 15.96 -30.18
CA THR A 33 -1.20 16.03 -30.63
C THR A 33 -2.14 16.10 -29.43
N SER A 34 -3.34 16.67 -29.56
CA SER A 34 -4.33 16.74 -28.45
C SER A 34 -4.66 15.37 -27.85
N MET A 35 -4.53 14.29 -28.63
CA MET A 35 -4.74 12.90 -28.20
C MET A 35 -3.64 12.35 -27.28
N GLU A 36 -2.46 12.95 -27.29
CA GLU A 36 -1.32 12.57 -26.45
C GLU A 36 -1.24 13.44 -25.17
N GLN A 37 -2.01 14.54 -25.13
CA GLN A 37 -2.06 15.51 -24.04
C GLN A 37 -2.92 15.00 -22.86
N VAL A 38 -2.42 13.98 -22.17
CA VAL A 38 -3.06 13.44 -20.97
C VAL A 38 -2.31 13.91 -19.72
N ASN A 39 -2.76 13.51 -18.54
CA ASN A 39 -2.03 13.76 -17.30
C ASN A 39 -0.63 13.10 -17.36
N THR A 40 0.41 13.91 -17.20
CA THR A 40 1.81 13.46 -17.29
C THR A 40 2.17 12.36 -16.29
N PHE A 41 1.48 12.28 -15.15
CA PHE A 41 1.69 11.25 -14.12
C PHE A 41 1.06 9.91 -14.45
N LEU A 42 0.25 9.82 -15.52
CA LEU A 42 -0.20 8.55 -16.13
C LEU A 42 0.63 8.16 -17.36
N GLN A 43 1.76 8.84 -17.56
CA GLN A 43 2.61 8.64 -18.72
C GLN A 43 4.07 8.45 -18.31
N MET A 44 4.87 7.88 -19.21
CA MET A 44 6.30 7.60 -19.00
C MET A 44 7.20 8.82 -19.18
N TRP A 45 6.64 10.02 -19.29
CA TRP A 45 7.41 11.23 -19.54
C TRP A 45 8.21 11.62 -18.29
N ASP A 46 9.53 11.78 -18.41
CA ASP A 46 10.29 12.54 -17.41
C ASP A 46 10.18 14.02 -17.76
N VAL A 47 9.33 14.74 -17.01
CA VAL A 47 9.12 16.16 -17.22
C VAL A 47 10.38 16.92 -16.77
N PRO A 48 10.98 17.76 -17.64
CA PRO A 48 12.13 18.57 -17.25
C PRO A 48 11.78 19.50 -16.08
N THR A 49 12.47 19.32 -14.94
CA THR A 49 12.30 20.18 -13.75
C THR A 49 13.47 21.16 -13.53
N GLN A 50 14.46 21.14 -14.42
CA GLN A 50 15.66 21.97 -14.40
C GLN A 50 16.08 22.33 -15.83
N GLY A 51 16.87 23.39 -15.98
CA GLY A 51 17.43 23.82 -17.26
C GLY A 51 16.49 24.72 -18.11
N PRO A 52 16.93 25.13 -19.30
CA PRO A 52 16.25 26.17 -20.09
C PRO A 52 14.80 25.84 -20.45
N ARG A 53 14.50 24.59 -20.82
CA ARG A 53 13.13 24.16 -21.15
C ARG A 53 12.18 24.25 -19.94
N ALA A 54 12.67 23.92 -18.76
CA ALA A 54 11.88 23.99 -17.53
C ALA A 54 11.56 25.44 -17.13
N HIS A 55 12.44 26.39 -17.46
CA HIS A 55 12.23 27.82 -17.19
C HIS A 55 11.10 28.45 -18.05
N ASN A 56 10.66 27.77 -19.11
CA ASN A 56 9.49 28.18 -19.87
C ASN A 56 8.17 27.93 -19.11
N LEU A 57 8.19 27.12 -18.04
CA LEU A 57 7.03 26.94 -17.19
C LEU A 57 6.92 28.07 -16.15
N PRO A 58 5.70 28.50 -15.80
CA PRO A 58 5.48 29.35 -14.64
C PRO A 58 6.13 28.77 -13.38
N LYS A 59 6.79 29.63 -12.59
CA LYS A 59 7.54 29.23 -11.38
C LYS A 59 6.75 28.32 -10.44
N TYR A 60 5.44 28.52 -10.33
CA TYR A 60 4.55 27.74 -9.50
C TYR A 60 4.32 26.31 -10.01
N LEU A 61 4.18 26.11 -11.33
CA LEU A 61 4.08 24.77 -11.93
C LEU A 61 5.41 24.04 -11.82
N LEU A 62 6.52 24.75 -12.06
CA LEU A 62 7.85 24.19 -11.89
C LEU A 62 8.08 23.69 -10.46
N ARG A 63 7.72 24.50 -9.46
CA ARG A 63 7.79 24.10 -8.03
C ARG A 63 6.89 22.91 -7.71
N MET A 64 5.71 22.85 -8.32
CA MET A 64 4.77 21.74 -8.19
C MET A 64 5.41 20.43 -8.68
N LEU A 65 5.97 20.43 -9.89
CA LEU A 65 6.65 19.28 -10.49
C LEU A 65 7.89 18.86 -9.71
N GLN A 66 8.71 19.84 -9.30
CA GLN A 66 9.88 19.59 -8.45
C GLN A 66 9.49 18.93 -7.12
N THR A 67 8.37 19.36 -6.52
CA THR A 67 7.84 18.75 -5.29
C THR A 67 7.40 17.32 -5.54
N ALA A 68 6.73 17.05 -6.66
CA ALA A 68 6.30 15.69 -7.03
C ALA A 68 7.49 14.75 -7.23
N LYS A 69 8.54 15.21 -7.92
CA LYS A 69 9.79 14.45 -8.13
C LYS A 69 10.54 14.23 -6.82
N LYS A 70 10.66 15.28 -5.98
CA LYS A 70 11.37 15.24 -4.69
C LYS A 70 10.76 14.25 -3.69
N TYR A 71 9.43 14.13 -3.67
CA TYR A 71 8.72 13.23 -2.74
C TYR A 71 8.12 12.01 -3.43
N HIS A 72 8.63 11.67 -4.63
CA HIS A 72 8.29 10.46 -5.35
C HIS A 72 6.79 10.22 -5.45
N ILE A 73 6.09 11.12 -6.14
CA ILE A 73 4.70 10.87 -6.52
C ILE A 73 4.67 9.87 -7.67
N ASN A 74 3.94 8.77 -7.48
CA ASN A 74 3.77 7.73 -8.48
C ASN A 74 2.33 7.19 -8.48
N PHE A 75 1.93 6.58 -9.59
CA PHE A 75 0.74 5.77 -9.65
C PHE A 75 1.05 4.36 -9.09
N ALA A 76 0.67 4.11 -7.84
CA ALA A 76 1.10 2.95 -7.06
C ALA A 76 -0.09 2.09 -6.59
N ALA A 77 -1.09 1.90 -7.44
CA ALA A 77 -2.17 0.94 -7.20
C ALA A 77 -1.59 -0.49 -7.17
N LEU A 78 -2.08 -1.39 -6.30
CA LEU A 78 -1.67 -2.80 -6.30
C LEU A 78 -2.31 -3.59 -7.44
N LYS A 79 -3.60 -3.35 -7.68
CA LYS A 79 -4.41 -4.00 -8.70
C LYS A 79 -5.49 -3.03 -9.18
N LEU A 80 -5.80 -3.06 -10.47
CA LEU A 80 -6.82 -2.21 -11.10
C LEU A 80 -8.02 -3.03 -11.55
N SER A 81 -9.22 -2.48 -11.42
CA SER A 81 -10.42 -3.00 -12.09
C SER A 81 -10.29 -2.94 -13.61
N LYS A 82 -11.09 -3.75 -14.31
CA LYS A 82 -11.08 -3.78 -15.77
C LYS A 82 -11.53 -2.44 -16.37
N GLU A 83 -12.45 -1.78 -15.68
CA GLU A 83 -13.03 -0.48 -16.02
C GLU A 83 -11.93 0.59 -15.97
N LEU A 84 -11.15 0.64 -14.87
CA LEU A 84 -10.06 1.60 -14.74
C LEU A 84 -8.94 1.36 -15.76
N LYS A 85 -8.52 0.09 -15.95
CA LYS A 85 -7.55 -0.26 -17.00
C LYS A 85 -8.01 0.24 -18.38
N SER A 86 -9.30 0.10 -18.67
CA SER A 86 -9.90 0.48 -19.95
C SER A 86 -9.90 2.00 -20.19
N GLN A 87 -10.04 2.79 -19.13
CA GLN A 87 -10.04 4.26 -19.17
C GLN A 87 -8.64 4.88 -19.27
N MET A 88 -7.58 4.10 -18.99
CA MET A 88 -6.22 4.62 -19.01
C MET A 88 -5.78 5.07 -20.42
N PRO A 89 -4.95 6.12 -20.50
CA PRO A 89 -4.42 6.60 -21.78
C PRO A 89 -3.47 5.59 -22.40
N VAL A 90 -3.62 5.33 -23.70
CA VAL A 90 -2.80 4.30 -24.38
C VAL A 90 -1.43 4.83 -24.80
N TRP A 91 -1.32 6.14 -25.04
CA TRP A 91 -0.08 6.76 -25.51
C TRP A 91 0.84 7.12 -24.36
N HIS A 92 2.11 6.73 -24.48
CA HIS A 92 3.12 6.87 -23.43
C HIS A 92 2.71 6.21 -22.12
N HIS A 93 1.89 5.16 -22.18
CA HIS A 93 1.33 4.50 -21.01
C HIS A 93 2.42 4.02 -20.06
N LEU A 94 2.26 4.25 -18.75
CA LEU A 94 3.14 3.77 -17.65
C LEU A 94 3.46 2.26 -17.66
N GLY A 95 2.70 1.49 -18.45
CA GLY A 95 2.70 0.04 -18.48
C GLY A 95 3.43 -0.52 -19.69
N LEU A 96 4.03 0.35 -20.51
CA LEU A 96 4.80 -0.03 -21.70
C LEU A 96 6.30 0.18 -21.42
N THR A 97 7.16 -0.58 -22.11
CA THR A 97 8.61 -0.28 -22.07
C THR A 97 8.98 0.82 -23.08
N PRO A 98 10.00 1.66 -22.80
CA PRO A 98 10.28 2.88 -23.57
C PRO A 98 10.47 2.67 -25.08
N ASN A 99 10.96 1.49 -25.48
CA ASN A 99 11.26 1.17 -26.88
C ASN A 99 10.02 0.87 -27.76
N HIS A 100 8.81 0.81 -27.18
CA HIS A 100 7.59 0.46 -27.92
C HIS A 100 6.93 1.65 -28.63
N TYR A 101 7.24 2.88 -28.25
CA TYR A 101 6.63 4.06 -28.85
C TYR A 101 7.54 4.71 -29.91
N LYS A 102 7.10 4.69 -31.18
CA LYS A 102 7.70 5.47 -32.27
C LYS A 102 6.58 6.21 -33.02
N LYS A 103 6.44 7.53 -32.80
CA LYS A 103 5.38 8.40 -33.35
C LYS A 103 5.14 8.16 -34.85
N GLN A 104 6.20 8.12 -35.65
CA GLN A 104 6.14 7.87 -37.09
C GLN A 104 5.43 6.55 -37.47
N LYS A 105 5.57 5.50 -36.66
CA LYS A 105 4.92 4.20 -36.90
C LYS A 105 3.44 4.17 -36.52
N ASN A 106 3.01 5.12 -35.69
CA ASN A 106 1.67 5.17 -35.10
C ASN A 106 0.85 6.40 -35.55
N LYS A 107 1.36 7.22 -36.47
CA LYS A 107 0.71 8.45 -36.98
C LYS A 107 -0.75 8.23 -37.36
N CYS A 108 -1.05 7.17 -38.11
CA CYS A 108 -2.42 6.85 -38.51
C CYS A 108 -3.34 6.54 -37.32
N LEU A 109 -2.83 5.88 -36.28
CA LEU A 109 -3.60 5.56 -35.07
C LEU A 109 -3.92 6.82 -34.25
N LEU A 110 -3.01 7.80 -34.27
CA LEU A 110 -3.16 9.08 -33.60
C LEU A 110 -4.12 10.01 -34.35
N GLU A 111 -3.91 10.19 -35.66
CA GLU A 111 -4.59 11.22 -36.46
C GLU A 111 -5.91 10.71 -37.05
N ASN A 112 -5.90 9.57 -37.76
CA ASN A 112 -7.06 9.09 -38.51
C ASN A 112 -8.01 8.24 -37.67
N HIS A 113 -7.47 7.47 -36.70
CA HIS A 113 -8.29 6.66 -35.80
C HIS A 113 -8.66 7.37 -34.50
N ALA A 114 -7.93 8.41 -34.10
CA ALA A 114 -8.18 9.18 -32.88
C ALA A 114 -8.39 8.27 -31.64
N ILE A 115 -7.38 7.48 -31.28
CA ILE A 115 -7.47 6.48 -30.19
C ILE A 115 -6.88 7.06 -28.89
N PRO A 116 -7.67 7.60 -27.94
CA PRO A 116 -7.12 8.17 -26.71
C PRO A 116 -6.84 7.13 -25.63
N THR A 117 -7.65 6.07 -25.53
CA THR A 117 -7.65 5.14 -24.39
C THR A 117 -7.30 3.70 -24.77
N ILE A 118 -7.01 2.90 -23.75
CA ILE A 118 -6.84 1.44 -23.89
C ILE A 118 -8.10 0.80 -24.50
N VAL A 119 -9.32 1.19 -24.09
CA VAL A 119 -10.54 0.56 -24.61
C VAL A 119 -10.71 0.79 -26.11
N ASP A 120 -10.34 1.98 -26.60
CA ASP A 120 -10.39 2.29 -28.02
C ASP A 120 -9.37 1.46 -28.81
N MET A 121 -8.18 1.25 -28.23
CA MET A 121 -7.16 0.36 -28.79
C MET A 121 -7.63 -1.11 -28.83
N VAL A 122 -8.29 -1.59 -27.78
CA VAL A 122 -8.88 -2.94 -27.72
C VAL A 122 -9.96 -3.11 -28.78
N LYS A 123 -10.87 -2.14 -28.94
CA LYS A 123 -11.91 -2.16 -29.98
C LYS A 123 -11.31 -2.29 -31.39
N LEU A 124 -10.20 -1.61 -31.67
CA LEU A 124 -9.51 -1.70 -32.95
C LEU A 124 -8.79 -3.05 -33.15
N ALA A 125 -8.12 -3.58 -32.12
CA ALA A 125 -7.38 -4.84 -32.18
C ALA A 125 -8.29 -6.07 -32.39
N ARG A 126 -9.48 -6.05 -31.77
CA ARG A 126 -10.48 -7.14 -31.84
C ARG A 126 -10.83 -7.59 -33.26
N ARG A 127 -10.73 -6.70 -34.25
CA ARG A 127 -11.05 -7.01 -35.65
C ARG A 127 -10.18 -8.11 -36.25
N THR A 128 -8.93 -8.21 -35.79
CA THR A 128 -8.00 -9.27 -36.20
C THR A 128 -8.08 -10.52 -35.32
N GLU A 129 -8.54 -10.38 -34.07
CA GLU A 129 -8.68 -11.48 -33.10
C GLU A 129 -9.99 -12.24 -33.28
N ASN A 130 -11.09 -11.54 -33.60
CA ASN A 130 -12.41 -12.11 -33.83
C ASN A 130 -12.97 -11.59 -35.17
N PRO A 131 -12.67 -12.28 -36.29
CA PRO A 131 -13.05 -11.82 -37.62
C PRO A 131 -14.56 -11.76 -37.87
N THR A 132 -15.39 -12.38 -37.04
CA THR A 132 -16.86 -12.39 -37.16
C THR A 132 -17.54 -11.33 -36.28
N TYR A 133 -16.78 -10.44 -35.65
CA TYR A 133 -17.32 -9.39 -34.77
C TYR A 133 -18.21 -8.36 -35.49
N SER A 134 -18.12 -8.23 -36.81
CA SER A 134 -18.99 -7.37 -37.62
C SER A 134 -19.86 -8.18 -38.56
N GLU A 135 -20.99 -7.59 -38.99
CA GLU A 135 -21.94 -8.16 -39.96
C GLU A 135 -21.27 -8.80 -41.18
N ARG A 136 -20.15 -8.23 -41.65
CA ARG A 136 -19.27 -8.82 -42.65
C ARG A 136 -17.96 -9.28 -42.02
N ARG A 137 -17.49 -10.47 -42.38
CA ARG A 137 -16.23 -11.04 -41.89
C ARG A 137 -15.02 -10.16 -42.23
N HIS A 138 -14.15 -9.92 -41.26
CA HIS A 138 -12.87 -9.25 -41.47
C HIS A 138 -11.90 -10.17 -42.22
N HIS A 139 -11.21 -9.63 -43.22
CA HIS A 139 -10.13 -10.30 -43.94
C HIS A 139 -8.80 -9.58 -43.68
N PRO A 140 -7.68 -10.29 -43.44
CA PRO A 140 -6.41 -9.71 -43.04
C PRO A 140 -5.63 -9.06 -44.20
N ARG A 141 -6.29 -8.20 -44.97
CA ARG A 141 -5.78 -7.48 -46.14
C ARG A 141 -6.16 -5.99 -46.09
N SER A 142 -5.42 -5.14 -46.79
CA SER A 142 -5.71 -3.70 -46.87
C SER A 142 -7.06 -3.38 -47.52
N THR A 143 -7.59 -4.29 -48.33
CA THR A 143 -8.86 -4.16 -49.08
C THR A 143 -10.05 -4.83 -48.38
N CYS A 144 -9.98 -5.07 -47.07
CA CYS A 144 -11.10 -5.62 -46.32
C CYS A 144 -12.38 -4.78 -46.52
N ALA A 145 -13.50 -5.47 -46.80
CA ALA A 145 -14.79 -4.87 -47.12
C ALA A 145 -15.77 -4.82 -45.93
N CYS A 146 -15.33 -5.18 -44.72
CA CYS A 146 -16.16 -5.05 -43.52
C CYS A 146 -16.43 -3.56 -43.21
N ASN A 147 -17.58 -3.27 -42.60
CA ASN A 147 -18.02 -1.91 -42.30
C ASN A 147 -16.95 -1.11 -41.51
N PRO A 148 -16.33 -1.66 -40.44
CA PRO A 148 -15.30 -0.92 -39.71
C PRO A 148 -14.07 -0.53 -40.55
N CYS A 149 -13.66 -1.37 -41.50
CA CYS A 149 -12.53 -1.05 -42.38
C CYS A 149 -12.90 0.01 -43.43
N LYS A 150 -14.14 0.02 -43.91
CA LYS A 150 -14.65 1.08 -44.79
C LYS A 150 -14.72 2.43 -44.05
N ASP A 151 -15.17 2.42 -42.81
CA ASP A 151 -15.23 3.62 -41.96
C ASP A 151 -13.86 4.23 -41.71
N ASP A 152 -12.86 3.41 -41.42
CA ASP A 152 -11.49 3.89 -41.26
C ASP A 152 -10.92 4.48 -42.54
N LYS A 153 -11.20 3.87 -43.71
CA LYS A 153 -10.78 4.42 -45.00
C LYS A 153 -11.43 5.77 -45.30
N ARG A 154 -12.72 5.93 -44.96
CA ARG A 154 -13.41 7.22 -45.05
C ARG A 154 -12.76 8.29 -44.16
N ARG A 155 -12.17 7.88 -43.03
CA ARG A 155 -11.36 8.72 -42.14
C ARG A 155 -9.89 8.88 -42.58
N GLY A 156 -9.53 8.44 -43.78
CA GLY A 156 -8.18 8.61 -44.34
C GLY A 156 -7.17 7.53 -43.96
N CYS A 157 -7.59 6.42 -43.34
CA CYS A 157 -6.67 5.30 -43.04
C CYS A 157 -6.30 4.51 -44.31
N PRO A 158 -5.01 4.45 -44.70
CA PRO A 158 -4.61 3.76 -45.92
C PRO A 158 -4.66 2.22 -45.78
N ASN A 159 -4.51 1.69 -44.57
CA ASN A 159 -4.51 0.25 -44.31
C ASN A 159 -5.06 -0.09 -42.91
N PRO A 160 -6.39 -0.25 -42.78
CA PRO A 160 -7.05 -0.56 -41.51
C PRO A 160 -6.54 -1.84 -40.85
N ASN A 161 -6.21 -2.87 -41.65
CA ASN A 161 -5.68 -4.13 -41.12
C ASN A 161 -4.29 -3.95 -40.50
N LYS A 162 -3.42 -3.15 -41.11
CA LYS A 162 -2.10 -2.81 -40.53
C LYS A 162 -2.26 -2.06 -39.20
N CYS A 163 -3.18 -1.11 -39.12
CA CYS A 163 -3.49 -0.40 -37.89
C CYS A 163 -4.02 -1.34 -36.80
N SER A 164 -4.93 -2.27 -37.14
CA SER A 164 -5.44 -3.27 -36.19
C SER A 164 -4.35 -4.21 -35.67
N ARG A 165 -3.45 -4.69 -36.55
CA ARG A 165 -2.28 -5.47 -36.13
C ARG A 165 -1.31 -4.68 -35.24
N MET A 166 -1.13 -3.39 -35.51
CA MET A 166 -0.31 -2.53 -34.66
C MET A 166 -0.95 -2.33 -33.29
N ALA A 167 -2.27 -2.12 -33.23
CA ALA A 167 -3.02 -2.03 -31.99
C ALA A 167 -2.84 -3.30 -31.13
N HIS A 168 -2.95 -4.48 -31.74
CA HIS A 168 -2.68 -5.74 -31.06
C HIS A 168 -1.24 -5.82 -30.51
N LYS A 169 -0.24 -5.38 -31.30
CA LYS A 169 1.17 -5.37 -30.88
C LYS A 169 1.40 -4.45 -29.68
N ILE A 170 0.77 -3.27 -29.65
CA ILE A 170 0.87 -2.33 -28.52
C ILE A 170 0.25 -2.95 -27.27
N LEU A 171 -0.97 -3.51 -27.38
CA LEU A 171 -1.65 -4.15 -26.26
C LEU A 171 -0.86 -5.33 -25.68
N LYS A 172 -0.23 -6.14 -26.53
CA LYS A 172 0.64 -7.25 -26.09
C LYS A 172 1.87 -6.79 -25.30
N GLY A 173 2.29 -5.53 -25.47
CA GLY A 173 3.41 -4.93 -24.75
C GLY A 173 3.04 -4.38 -23.38
N LEU A 174 1.75 -4.32 -23.01
CA LEU A 174 1.31 -3.83 -21.72
C LEU A 174 1.69 -4.79 -20.60
N HIS A 175 2.23 -4.25 -19.51
CA HIS A 175 2.41 -5.00 -18.28
C HIS A 175 1.05 -5.56 -17.79
N PRO A 176 1.03 -6.78 -17.18
CA PRO A 176 -0.20 -7.46 -16.78
C PRO A 176 -1.15 -6.62 -15.91
N LYS A 177 -0.58 -5.71 -15.11
CA LYS A 177 -1.30 -4.81 -14.21
C LYS A 177 -2.23 -3.84 -14.94
N PHE A 178 -1.90 -3.51 -16.19
CA PHE A 178 -2.61 -2.54 -17.01
C PHE A 178 -3.34 -3.19 -18.20
N ASP A 179 -3.10 -4.48 -18.47
CA ASP A 179 -3.80 -5.19 -19.55
C ASP A 179 -5.27 -5.47 -19.16
N PRO A 180 -6.27 -4.89 -19.87
CA PRO A 180 -7.69 -5.10 -19.59
C PRO A 180 -8.20 -6.48 -20.02
N LYS A 181 -7.42 -7.23 -20.80
CA LYS A 181 -7.78 -8.60 -21.22
C LYS A 181 -7.55 -9.60 -20.10
N ILE A 182 -6.60 -9.30 -19.20
CA ILE A 182 -6.37 -10.08 -18.00
C ILE A 182 -7.51 -9.78 -17.02
N THR A 183 -8.49 -10.67 -17.03
CA THR A 183 -9.60 -10.65 -16.09
C THR A 183 -9.12 -11.32 -14.80
N PRO A 184 -9.18 -10.63 -13.65
CA PRO A 184 -8.85 -11.28 -12.39
C PRO A 184 -9.83 -12.42 -12.14
N VAL A 185 -9.34 -13.50 -11.53
CA VAL A 185 -10.20 -14.58 -11.03
C VAL A 185 -11.13 -13.98 -9.98
N ASP A 186 -12.44 -14.26 -10.10
CA ASP A 186 -13.40 -13.91 -9.06
C ASP A 186 -13.02 -14.68 -7.80
N ASP A 187 -12.83 -13.95 -6.73
CA ASP A 187 -12.27 -14.51 -5.52
C ASP A 187 -13.32 -15.05 -4.57
N GLY A 188 -14.60 -14.68 -4.71
CA GLY A 188 -15.69 -15.12 -3.82
C GLY A 188 -15.55 -14.69 -2.34
N LEU A 189 -14.48 -13.97 -1.98
CA LEU A 189 -14.12 -13.60 -0.62
C LEU A 189 -14.26 -12.09 -0.36
N THR A 190 -14.19 -11.27 -1.41
CA THR A 190 -14.48 -9.83 -1.33
C THR A 190 -15.83 -9.62 -0.65
N LEU A 191 -15.88 -8.70 0.31
CA LEU A 191 -17.11 -8.51 1.08
C LEU A 191 -18.21 -7.88 0.22
N THR A 192 -19.35 -8.55 0.17
CA THR A 192 -20.58 -7.97 -0.36
C THR A 192 -21.15 -6.94 0.62
N HIS A 193 -22.06 -6.09 0.15
CA HIS A 193 -22.77 -5.14 1.03
C HIS A 193 -23.37 -5.83 2.26
N GLN A 194 -24.05 -6.96 2.06
CA GLN A 194 -24.64 -7.76 3.13
C GLN A 194 -23.59 -8.30 4.13
N ARG A 195 -22.43 -8.78 3.64
CA ARG A 195 -21.34 -9.24 4.52
C ARG A 195 -20.75 -8.07 5.31
N THR A 196 -20.60 -6.91 4.69
CA THR A 196 -20.13 -5.69 5.35
C THR A 196 -21.10 -5.23 6.45
N GLU A 197 -22.40 -5.23 6.17
CA GLU A 197 -23.43 -4.93 7.17
C GLU A 197 -23.40 -5.93 8.33
N LYS A 198 -23.29 -7.22 8.03
CA LYS A 198 -23.18 -8.27 9.06
C LYS A 198 -21.93 -8.07 9.93
N ASN A 199 -20.78 -7.76 9.33
CA ASN A 199 -19.56 -7.42 10.07
C ASN A 199 -19.78 -6.21 11.00
N ASN A 200 -20.49 -5.18 10.53
CA ASN A 200 -20.80 -3.99 11.33
C ASN A 200 -21.73 -4.32 12.50
N THR A 201 -22.78 -5.13 12.27
CA THR A 201 -23.69 -5.60 13.31
C THR A 201 -22.97 -6.43 14.37
N ASN A 202 -22.17 -7.41 13.93
CA ASN A 202 -21.40 -8.28 14.83
C ASN A 202 -20.41 -7.48 15.68
N ARG A 203 -19.75 -6.48 15.08
CA ARG A 203 -18.88 -5.55 15.80
C ARG A 203 -19.63 -4.72 16.83
N ALA A 204 -20.80 -4.16 16.48
CA ALA A 204 -21.62 -3.36 17.40
C ALA A 204 -22.14 -4.18 18.59
N GLN A 205 -22.53 -5.43 18.34
CA GLN A 205 -23.02 -6.35 19.37
C GLN A 205 -21.90 -7.04 20.16
N LYS A 206 -20.64 -6.89 19.73
CA LYS A 206 -19.47 -7.62 20.28
C LYS A 206 -19.70 -9.14 20.29
N LYS A 207 -20.36 -9.65 19.25
CA LYS A 207 -20.76 -11.05 19.13
C LYS A 207 -20.74 -11.48 17.67
N GLY A 208 -20.33 -12.72 17.43
CA GLY A 208 -20.28 -13.31 16.10
C GLY A 208 -18.95 -13.08 15.38
N GLU A 209 -18.89 -13.61 14.17
CA GLU A 209 -17.68 -13.61 13.33
C GLU A 209 -17.57 -12.34 12.50
N ILE A 210 -16.36 -11.79 12.40
CA ILE A 210 -16.01 -10.69 11.50
C ILE A 210 -15.16 -11.26 10.38
N LEU A 211 -15.68 -11.21 9.16
CA LEU A 211 -14.95 -11.66 7.97
C LEU A 211 -13.90 -10.64 7.55
N PHE A 212 -12.71 -11.09 7.16
CA PHE A 212 -11.71 -10.22 6.54
C PHE A 212 -12.08 -9.92 5.08
N ASP A 213 -11.80 -8.70 4.61
CA ASP A 213 -11.89 -8.33 3.20
C ASP A 213 -10.50 -8.39 2.53
N PRO A 214 -10.21 -9.43 1.72
CA PRO A 214 -8.93 -9.54 1.02
C PRO A 214 -8.85 -8.69 -0.26
N SER A 215 -9.85 -7.84 -0.56
CA SER A 215 -9.84 -7.03 -1.76
C SER A 215 -8.82 -5.88 -1.68
N VAL A 216 -7.82 -5.94 -2.57
CA VAL A 216 -6.86 -4.86 -2.83
C VAL A 216 -7.09 -4.17 -4.18
N THR A 217 -8.21 -4.49 -4.83
CA THR A 217 -8.53 -3.98 -6.17
C THR A 217 -8.98 -2.53 -6.07
N LEU A 218 -8.29 -1.62 -6.76
CA LEU A 218 -8.78 -0.28 -6.98
C LEU A 218 -9.93 -0.31 -7.99
N GLN A 219 -11.12 0.09 -7.57
CA GLN A 219 -12.35 0.04 -8.38
C GLN A 219 -13.01 1.40 -8.59
N THR A 220 -12.70 2.39 -7.75
CA THR A 220 -13.35 3.71 -7.74
C THR A 220 -12.86 4.60 -8.87
N GLU A 221 -11.69 5.23 -8.71
CA GLU A 221 -11.21 6.27 -9.60
C GLU A 221 -9.69 6.18 -9.77
N LEU A 222 -9.16 6.62 -10.91
CA LEU A 222 -7.70 6.67 -11.14
C LEU A 222 -6.98 7.59 -10.14
N VAL A 223 -7.64 8.65 -9.64
CA VAL A 223 -7.04 9.57 -8.66
C VAL A 223 -6.60 8.87 -7.37
N ASP A 224 -7.32 7.80 -6.97
CA ASP A 224 -7.00 7.01 -5.77
C ASP A 224 -5.72 6.17 -5.93
N GLY A 225 -5.23 6.00 -7.15
CA GLY A 225 -3.97 5.32 -7.46
C GLY A 225 -2.73 6.19 -7.25
N PHE A 226 -2.86 7.53 -7.17
CA PHE A 226 -1.71 8.41 -6.96
C PHE A 226 -1.29 8.46 -5.49
N ARG A 227 -0.02 8.18 -5.24
CA ARG A 227 0.57 8.13 -3.90
C ARG A 227 1.86 8.92 -3.84
N ILE A 228 2.16 9.50 -2.67
CA ILE A 228 3.35 10.29 -2.37
C ILE A 228 4.18 9.61 -1.28
N PHE A 229 5.48 9.90 -1.23
CA PHE A 229 6.46 9.22 -0.35
C PHE A 229 6.61 7.73 -0.70
N THR A 230 6.57 7.42 -2.00
CA THR A 230 6.79 6.06 -2.51
C THR A 230 8.27 5.80 -2.77
N ASP A 231 8.65 4.53 -2.91
CA ASP A 231 9.93 4.12 -3.47
C ASP A 231 9.71 3.63 -4.91
N PRO A 232 10.11 4.41 -5.94
CA PRO A 232 9.90 4.05 -7.34
C PRO A 232 10.51 2.70 -7.74
N THR A 233 11.55 2.25 -7.05
CA THR A 233 12.26 0.98 -7.36
C THR A 233 11.47 -0.25 -6.91
N LYS A 234 10.48 -0.07 -6.02
CA LYS A 234 9.69 -1.15 -5.43
C LYS A 234 8.25 -1.20 -5.96
N ILE A 235 7.90 -0.38 -6.94
CA ILE A 235 6.56 -0.43 -7.55
C ILE A 235 6.52 -1.59 -8.56
N SER A 236 5.76 -2.64 -8.24
CA SER A 236 5.67 -3.79 -9.14
C SER A 236 4.86 -3.47 -10.41
N PRO A 237 5.35 -3.85 -11.61
CA PRO A 237 4.57 -3.83 -12.84
C PRO A 237 3.55 -4.98 -12.90
N ASN A 238 3.64 -5.94 -11.99
CA ASN A 238 2.68 -7.02 -11.85
C ASN A 238 1.57 -6.60 -10.88
N PRO A 239 0.33 -7.04 -11.13
CA PRO A 239 -0.77 -6.86 -10.21
C PRO A 239 -0.66 -7.80 -9.00
N ALA A 240 -1.17 -7.38 -7.84
CA ALA A 240 -1.41 -8.26 -6.70
C ALA A 240 -2.40 -9.37 -7.10
N HIS A 241 -1.88 -10.55 -7.42
CA HIS A 241 -2.68 -11.71 -7.79
C HIS A 241 -2.76 -12.66 -6.62
N ARG A 242 -4.00 -13.00 -6.24
CA ARG A 242 -4.24 -14.15 -5.39
C ARG A 242 -3.86 -15.43 -6.14
N LEU A 243 -3.40 -16.41 -5.38
CA LEU A 243 -3.16 -17.75 -5.90
C LEU A 243 -4.50 -18.30 -6.43
N VAL A 244 -4.44 -19.18 -7.42
CA VAL A 244 -5.63 -19.90 -7.90
C VAL A 244 -5.56 -21.29 -7.30
N ASN A 245 -6.65 -21.78 -6.73
CA ASN A 245 -6.69 -23.15 -6.24
C ASN A 245 -6.61 -24.12 -7.44
N THR A 246 -5.44 -24.69 -7.68
CA THR A 246 -5.22 -25.68 -8.75
C THR A 246 -5.57 -27.10 -8.31
N ARG A 247 -5.80 -27.34 -7.01
CA ARG A 247 -6.16 -28.66 -6.47
C ARG A 247 -7.67 -28.83 -6.49
N ARG A 248 -8.19 -29.49 -7.52
CA ARG A 248 -9.56 -30.03 -7.51
C ARG A 248 -9.63 -31.18 -6.51
N GLY A 249 -10.52 -31.09 -5.51
CA GLY A 249 -10.84 -32.23 -4.62
C GLY A 249 -10.43 -32.12 -3.14
N ILE A 250 -9.92 -30.98 -2.66
CA ILE A 250 -9.72 -30.77 -1.21
C ILE A 250 -11.07 -30.42 -0.57
N SER A 251 -11.46 -31.17 0.46
CA SER A 251 -12.55 -30.78 1.36
C SER A 251 -12.07 -29.62 2.23
N VAL A 252 -12.54 -28.41 1.94
CA VAL A 252 -12.17 -27.18 2.65
C VAL A 252 -12.50 -27.26 4.15
N ASP A 253 -13.51 -28.07 4.52
CA ASP A 253 -13.97 -28.23 5.89
C ASP A 253 -13.10 -29.19 6.73
N GLU A 254 -12.45 -30.19 6.12
CA GLU A 254 -11.60 -31.15 6.84
C GLU A 254 -10.27 -30.52 7.31
N GLU A 255 -9.83 -29.45 6.65
CA GLU A 255 -8.62 -28.70 7.01
C GLU A 255 -8.91 -27.37 7.72
N ALA A 256 -10.15 -27.13 8.15
CA ALA A 256 -10.51 -25.90 8.87
C ALA A 256 -9.70 -25.76 10.18
N ILE A 257 -9.12 -24.59 10.40
CA ILE A 257 -8.30 -24.25 11.56
C ILE A 257 -9.04 -23.22 12.40
N THR A 258 -9.39 -23.58 13.63
CA THR A 258 -9.78 -22.63 14.67
C THR A 258 -8.61 -22.46 15.63
N ALA A 259 -8.02 -21.26 15.66
CA ALA A 259 -6.88 -20.94 16.49
C ALA A 259 -7.23 -19.85 17.51
N PHE A 260 -6.88 -20.11 18.76
CA PHE A 260 -6.89 -19.14 19.85
C PHE A 260 -5.52 -18.46 19.91
N THR A 261 -5.51 -17.13 19.92
CA THR A 261 -4.28 -16.34 19.87
C THR A 261 -4.25 -15.30 20.97
N ASP A 262 -3.12 -15.19 21.66
CA ASP A 262 -2.90 -14.22 22.73
C ASP A 262 -1.45 -13.67 22.73
N GLY A 263 -1.26 -12.50 23.33
CA GLY A 263 0.02 -11.82 23.50
C GLY A 263 0.30 -11.48 24.96
N SER A 264 1.54 -11.67 25.38
CA SER A 264 1.98 -11.34 26.74
C SER A 264 3.26 -10.53 26.71
N CYS A 265 3.37 -9.55 27.59
CA CYS A 265 4.56 -8.74 27.76
C CYS A 265 4.90 -8.56 29.23
N ILE A 266 6.11 -8.95 29.60
CA ILE A 266 6.70 -8.67 30.90
C ILE A 266 7.14 -7.20 30.89
N ILE A 267 6.85 -6.46 31.97
CA ILE A 267 7.21 -5.04 32.16
C ILE A 267 6.88 -4.15 30.95
N ASN A 268 5.66 -4.31 30.42
CA ASN A 268 5.18 -3.58 29.25
C ASN A 268 5.38 -2.05 29.36
N GLY A 269 5.90 -1.44 28.30
CA GLY A 269 6.21 0.00 28.25
C GLY A 269 7.59 0.41 28.77
N LYS A 270 8.40 -0.57 29.23
CA LYS A 270 9.80 -0.35 29.66
C LYS A 270 10.79 -0.72 28.56
N ALA A 271 12.02 -0.21 28.65
CA ALA A 271 13.05 -0.42 27.63
C ALA A 271 13.49 -1.89 27.52
N ASN A 272 13.45 -2.63 28.64
CA ASN A 272 13.79 -4.05 28.74
C ASN A 272 12.55 -4.98 28.68
N ALA A 273 11.42 -4.47 28.19
CA ALA A 273 10.21 -5.27 28.00
C ALA A 273 10.48 -6.51 27.17
N GLN A 274 9.90 -7.65 27.58
CA GLN A 274 9.98 -8.91 26.84
C GLN A 274 8.58 -9.39 26.52
N SER A 275 8.30 -9.62 25.24
CA SER A 275 7.00 -10.06 24.76
C SER A 275 7.05 -11.43 24.09
N GLY A 276 5.94 -12.14 24.21
CA GLY A 276 5.70 -13.41 23.57
C GLY A 276 4.28 -13.51 23.03
N ALA A 277 4.12 -14.47 22.14
CA ALA A 277 2.88 -14.77 21.46
C ALA A 277 2.52 -16.24 21.66
N GLY A 278 1.23 -16.51 21.86
CA GLY A 278 0.70 -17.84 22.11
C GLY A 278 -0.34 -18.21 21.07
N ILE A 279 -0.21 -19.41 20.49
CA ILE A 279 -1.13 -19.96 19.49
C ILE A 279 -1.57 -21.33 19.97
N TRP A 280 -2.88 -21.52 20.13
CA TRP A 280 -3.46 -22.78 20.57
C TRP A 280 -4.63 -23.18 19.68
N ILE A 281 -4.65 -24.42 19.19
CA ILE A 281 -5.71 -24.96 18.31
C ILE A 281 -6.50 -26.04 19.05
N SER A 282 -5.82 -27.09 19.49
CA SER A 282 -6.39 -28.18 20.28
C SER A 282 -5.29 -28.90 21.07
N GLU A 283 -5.66 -29.75 22.03
CA GLU A 283 -4.68 -30.49 22.83
C GLU A 283 -3.78 -31.38 21.93
N GLY A 284 -2.47 -31.30 22.13
CA GLY A 284 -1.50 -32.05 21.32
C GLY A 284 -1.33 -31.61 19.86
N HIS A 285 -2.03 -30.56 19.40
CA HIS A 285 -1.92 -30.11 18.02
C HIS A 285 -0.49 -29.63 17.70
N PRO A 286 0.14 -30.09 16.59
CA PRO A 286 1.55 -29.81 16.29
C PRO A 286 1.85 -28.33 16.02
N LYS A 287 0.84 -27.55 15.63
CA LYS A 287 0.95 -26.09 15.41
C LYS A 287 0.70 -25.24 16.66
N ASN A 288 0.50 -25.85 17.83
CA ASN A 288 0.47 -25.08 19.08
C ASN A 288 1.86 -24.50 19.36
N GLN A 289 1.95 -23.18 19.58
CA GLN A 289 3.24 -22.49 19.64
C GLN A 289 3.30 -21.43 20.72
N ALA A 290 4.48 -21.32 21.33
CA ALA A 290 4.89 -20.22 22.18
C ALA A 290 6.06 -19.53 21.47
N ILE A 291 5.90 -18.27 21.09
CA ILE A 291 6.86 -17.53 20.24
C ILE A 291 7.47 -16.41 21.07
N LYS A 292 8.81 -16.30 21.09
CA LYS A 292 9.49 -15.13 21.65
C LYS A 292 9.75 -14.12 20.55
N ILE A 293 9.29 -12.89 20.75
CA ILE A 293 9.38 -11.85 19.74
C ILE A 293 10.81 -11.33 19.62
N ALA A 294 11.34 -11.21 18.40
CA ALA A 294 12.69 -10.73 18.11
C ALA A 294 12.68 -9.34 17.44
N ASN A 295 13.71 -8.52 17.69
CA ASN A 295 14.08 -7.37 16.86
C ASN A 295 12.95 -6.36 16.56
N MET A 296 12.00 -6.19 17.49
CA MET A 296 10.90 -5.25 17.35
C MET A 296 10.45 -4.73 18.73
N SER A 297 9.61 -3.69 18.73
CA SER A 297 9.08 -3.13 19.97
C SER A 297 8.24 -4.16 20.73
N HIS A 298 8.64 -4.40 21.98
CA HIS A 298 7.98 -5.34 22.87
C HIS A 298 6.77 -4.70 23.56
N SER A 299 5.60 -5.30 23.36
CA SER A 299 4.36 -4.95 24.03
C SER A 299 3.38 -6.12 23.96
N ASN A 300 2.26 -6.03 24.70
CA ASN A 300 1.17 -7.00 24.53
C ASN A 300 0.66 -7.01 23.09
N GLN A 301 0.50 -5.82 22.49
CA GLN A 301 -0.01 -5.64 21.12
C GLN A 301 0.88 -6.29 20.06
N SER A 302 2.21 -6.25 20.23
CA SER A 302 3.11 -6.94 19.31
C SER A 302 3.02 -8.46 19.46
N GLY A 303 2.85 -8.97 20.70
CA GLY A 303 2.47 -10.35 21.01
C GLY A 303 1.22 -10.82 20.27
N GLU A 304 0.12 -10.10 20.46
CA GLU A 304 -1.18 -10.44 19.89
C GLU A 304 -1.13 -10.51 18.36
N LEU A 305 -0.49 -9.53 17.72
CA LEU A 305 -0.40 -9.46 16.26
C LEU A 305 0.53 -10.53 15.67
N VAL A 306 1.63 -10.84 16.37
CA VAL A 306 2.54 -11.94 16.00
C VAL A 306 1.83 -13.29 16.07
N ALA A 307 1.00 -13.53 17.09
CA ALA A 307 0.25 -14.79 17.21
C ALA A 307 -0.67 -15.01 16.00
N VAL A 308 -1.36 -13.95 15.57
CA VAL A 308 -2.20 -13.97 14.36
C VAL A 308 -1.37 -14.18 13.10
N LEU A 309 -0.26 -13.45 12.93
CA LEU A 309 0.61 -13.60 11.78
C LEU A 309 1.16 -15.03 11.64
N ALA A 310 1.71 -15.59 12.72
CA ALA A 310 2.27 -16.94 12.70
C ALA A 310 1.18 -18.00 12.46
N THR A 311 -0.03 -17.82 13.00
CA THR A 311 -1.17 -18.68 12.67
C THR A 311 -1.44 -18.71 11.16
N LEU A 312 -1.40 -17.55 10.50
CA LEU A 312 -1.66 -17.43 9.06
C LEU A 312 -0.52 -17.97 8.20
N ILE A 313 0.74 -17.81 8.63
CA ILE A 313 1.91 -18.38 7.95
C ILE A 313 1.84 -19.91 7.94
N ASP A 314 1.44 -20.51 9.07
CA ASP A 314 1.39 -21.97 9.19
C ASP A 314 0.10 -22.59 8.63
N ALA A 315 -0.95 -21.80 8.46
CA ALA A 315 -2.20 -22.28 7.88
C ALA A 315 -2.03 -22.55 6.37
N PRO A 316 -2.51 -23.68 5.84
CA PRO A 316 -2.57 -23.89 4.40
C PRO A 316 -3.45 -22.79 3.77
N ASN A 317 -2.99 -22.17 2.68
CA ASN A 317 -3.71 -21.04 2.07
C ASN A 317 -5.14 -21.36 1.63
N TYR A 318 -5.55 -22.62 1.53
CA TYR A 318 -6.89 -23.04 1.12
C TYR A 318 -7.79 -23.49 2.30
N ALA A 319 -7.28 -23.46 3.53
CA ALA A 319 -8.03 -23.81 4.73
C ALA A 319 -8.90 -22.64 5.20
N LEU A 320 -10.10 -22.94 5.71
CA LEU A 320 -10.86 -21.96 6.48
C LEU A 320 -10.11 -21.67 7.78
N VAL A 321 -9.89 -20.39 8.08
CA VAL A 321 -9.18 -19.98 9.31
C VAL A 321 -10.10 -19.13 10.16
N GLN A 322 -10.41 -19.59 11.37
CA GLN A 322 -11.10 -18.80 12.39
C GLN A 322 -10.11 -18.45 13.50
N ILE A 323 -9.89 -17.15 13.70
CA ILE A 323 -9.00 -16.64 14.75
C ILE A 323 -9.85 -16.15 15.92
N GLN A 324 -9.67 -16.75 17.09
CA GLN A 324 -10.30 -16.35 18.34
C GLN A 324 -9.30 -15.60 19.21
N THR A 325 -9.58 -14.34 19.52
CA THR A 325 -8.70 -13.51 20.35
C THR A 325 -9.48 -12.48 21.15
N ASP A 326 -8.98 -12.10 22.31
CA ASP A 326 -9.52 -10.99 23.09
C ASP A 326 -8.97 -9.62 22.65
N SER A 327 -7.98 -9.61 21.74
CA SER A 327 -7.39 -8.41 21.16
C SER A 327 -8.31 -7.74 20.14
N ARG A 328 -9.03 -6.71 20.59
CA ARG A 328 -9.67 -5.77 19.65
C ARG A 328 -8.66 -4.98 18.83
N PHE A 329 -7.45 -4.77 19.34
CA PHE A 329 -6.41 -4.06 18.62
C PHE A 329 -6.09 -4.75 17.29
N VAL A 330 -5.92 -6.08 17.31
CA VAL A 330 -5.65 -6.87 16.11
C VAL A 330 -6.89 -6.97 15.23
N ILE A 331 -8.06 -7.32 15.80
CA ILE A 331 -9.30 -7.49 15.03
C ILE A 331 -9.70 -6.19 14.33
N ASP A 332 -9.83 -5.07 15.07
CA ASP A 332 -10.21 -3.78 14.47
C ASP A 332 -9.08 -3.25 13.58
N GLY A 333 -7.82 -3.50 13.92
CA GLY A 333 -6.68 -3.15 13.09
C GLY A 333 -6.78 -3.74 11.68
N LEU A 334 -7.02 -5.05 11.58
CA LEU A 334 -7.09 -5.77 10.31
C LEU A 334 -8.43 -5.59 9.58
N THR A 335 -9.55 -5.47 10.30
CA THR A 335 -10.90 -5.51 9.70
C THR A 335 -11.61 -4.15 9.59
N LYS A 336 -11.07 -3.10 10.22
CA LYS A 336 -11.69 -1.76 10.25
C LYS A 336 -10.72 -0.65 9.87
N HIS A 337 -9.49 -0.69 10.39
CA HIS A 337 -8.53 0.41 10.27
C HIS A 337 -7.51 0.22 9.15
N LEU A 338 -7.30 -1.02 8.69
CA LEU A 338 -6.32 -1.37 7.67
C LEU A 338 -6.36 -0.43 6.45
N LYS A 339 -7.55 -0.22 5.88
CA LYS A 339 -7.71 0.63 4.70
C LYS A 339 -7.31 2.09 4.93
N ASP A 340 -7.65 2.66 6.09
CA ASP A 340 -7.25 4.02 6.47
C ASP A 340 -5.74 4.10 6.65
N TRP A 341 -5.13 3.13 7.34
CA TRP A 341 -3.68 3.10 7.56
C TRP A 341 -2.89 2.95 6.26
N GLU A 342 -3.36 2.08 5.36
CA GLU A 342 -2.84 1.98 4.01
C GLU A 342 -2.95 3.34 3.31
N ASP A 343 -4.14 3.95 3.24
CA ASP A 343 -4.35 5.24 2.57
C ASP A 343 -3.50 6.36 3.18
N ARG A 344 -3.21 6.31 4.48
CA ARG A 344 -2.28 7.24 5.15
C ARG A 344 -0.80 6.94 4.91
N GLY A 345 -0.48 5.88 4.17
CA GLY A 345 0.89 5.45 3.88
C GLY A 345 1.64 4.99 5.14
N TRP A 346 0.91 4.46 6.12
CA TRP A 346 1.45 4.02 7.41
C TRP A 346 2.20 5.12 8.18
N LEU A 347 1.88 6.39 7.92
CA LEU A 347 2.48 7.53 8.60
C LEU A 347 2.02 7.59 10.06
N GLY A 348 2.98 7.53 10.99
CA GLY A 348 2.74 7.56 12.44
C GLY A 348 2.11 6.29 13.00
N MET A 349 2.10 5.20 12.23
CA MET A 349 1.49 3.93 12.64
C MET A 349 2.55 3.02 13.30
N HIS A 350 2.33 2.64 14.56
CA HIS A 350 3.18 1.70 15.30
C HIS A 350 2.95 0.27 14.81
N TYR A 351 3.95 -0.61 14.81
CA TYR A 351 3.80 -1.99 14.35
C TYR A 351 3.40 -2.14 12.87
N LYS A 352 3.67 -1.13 12.03
CA LYS A 352 3.33 -1.15 10.61
C LYS A 352 3.85 -2.36 9.84
N GLU A 353 5.06 -2.83 10.13
CA GLU A 353 5.60 -4.00 9.42
C GLU A 353 4.83 -5.28 9.76
N LEU A 354 4.41 -5.46 11.01
CA LEU A 354 3.58 -6.60 11.41
C LEU A 354 2.20 -6.56 10.75
N PHE A 355 1.53 -5.40 10.74
CA PHE A 355 0.23 -5.28 10.08
C PHE A 355 0.32 -5.49 8.57
N LYS A 356 1.37 -4.97 7.92
CA LYS A 356 1.60 -5.20 6.49
C LYS A 356 1.81 -6.68 6.18
N ALA A 357 2.67 -7.37 6.94
CA ALA A 357 2.90 -8.80 6.78
C ALA A 357 1.62 -9.61 7.03
N THR A 358 0.87 -9.27 8.07
CA THR A 358 -0.39 -9.95 8.42
C THR A 358 -1.45 -9.74 7.36
N ALA A 359 -1.63 -8.51 6.87
CA ALA A 359 -2.56 -8.21 5.78
C ALA A 359 -2.16 -8.96 4.50
N TYR A 360 -0.87 -9.04 4.18
CA TYR A 360 -0.38 -9.83 3.06
C TYR A 360 -0.73 -11.31 3.20
N GLN A 361 -0.46 -11.94 4.35
CA GLN A 361 -0.80 -13.35 4.58
C GLN A 361 -2.32 -13.61 4.48
N LEU A 362 -3.15 -12.69 4.98
CA LEU A 362 -4.61 -12.76 4.81
C LEU A 362 -5.03 -12.63 3.33
N GLN A 363 -4.39 -11.74 2.58
CA GLN A 363 -4.65 -11.53 1.16
C GLN A 363 -4.24 -12.74 0.30
N LEU A 364 -3.34 -13.61 0.79
CA LEU A 364 -2.97 -14.86 0.12
C LEU A 364 -3.97 -16.00 0.32
N GLN A 365 -4.84 -15.91 1.34
CA GLN A 365 -5.82 -16.96 1.65
C GLN A 365 -6.84 -17.09 0.51
N LEU A 366 -7.14 -18.34 0.16
CA LEU A 366 -8.07 -18.79 -0.86
C LEU A 366 -9.42 -19.22 -0.27
N ALA A 367 -9.46 -19.44 1.03
CA ALA A 367 -10.68 -19.65 1.79
C ALA A 367 -10.89 -18.49 2.77
N THR A 368 -12.10 -18.45 3.34
CA THR A 368 -12.49 -17.38 4.26
C THR A 368 -11.65 -17.39 5.52
N THR A 369 -11.13 -16.22 5.90
CA THR A 369 -10.61 -15.98 7.24
C THR A 369 -11.58 -15.13 8.04
N SER A 370 -11.91 -15.57 9.26
CA SER A 370 -12.79 -14.86 10.17
C SER A 370 -12.15 -14.63 11.53
N PHE A 371 -12.59 -13.57 12.19
CA PHE A 371 -12.16 -13.19 13.53
C PHE A 371 -13.35 -13.26 14.49
N VAL A 372 -13.16 -13.90 15.64
CA VAL A 372 -14.12 -13.93 16.74
C VAL A 372 -13.49 -13.22 17.93
N TRP A 373 -14.11 -12.12 18.34
CA TRP A 373 -13.73 -11.48 19.60
C TRP A 373 -14.27 -12.31 20.76
N ILE A 374 -13.37 -12.76 21.62
CA ILE A 374 -13.71 -13.42 22.88
C ILE A 374 -13.40 -12.49 24.05
N LYS A 375 -14.15 -12.63 25.14
CA LYS A 375 -13.91 -11.81 26.32
C LYS A 375 -12.68 -12.35 27.06
N GLY A 376 -11.68 -11.50 27.26
CA GLY A 376 -10.50 -11.84 28.06
C GLY A 376 -10.90 -12.33 29.45
N HIS A 377 -10.19 -13.36 29.95
CA HIS A 377 -10.43 -14.01 31.25
C HIS A 377 -11.85 -14.56 31.48
N SER A 378 -12.66 -14.77 30.43
CA SER A 378 -14.06 -15.21 30.55
C SER A 378 -14.28 -16.71 30.81
N GLY A 379 -13.19 -17.47 31.02
CA GLY A 379 -13.28 -18.90 31.30
C GLY A 379 -13.00 -19.82 30.11
N ASP A 380 -12.93 -19.27 28.89
CA ASP A 380 -12.61 -20.02 27.66
C ASP A 380 -11.27 -20.75 27.81
N MET A 381 -11.31 -22.08 27.65
CA MET A 381 -10.13 -22.93 27.84
C MET A 381 -9.09 -22.71 26.75
N GLY A 382 -9.50 -22.47 25.50
CA GLY A 382 -8.57 -22.22 24.42
C GLY A 382 -7.80 -20.92 24.60
N ASN A 383 -8.49 -19.86 25.02
CA ASN A 383 -7.83 -18.59 25.34
C ASN A 383 -6.87 -18.71 26.52
N LYS A 384 -7.25 -19.43 27.59
CA LYS A 384 -6.35 -19.68 28.73
C LYS A 384 -5.09 -20.43 28.31
N ARG A 385 -5.21 -21.38 27.38
CA ARG A 385 -4.05 -22.11 26.84
C ARG A 385 -3.18 -21.21 25.96
N ALA A 386 -3.78 -20.34 25.15
CA ALA A 386 -3.07 -19.33 24.37
C ALA A 386 -2.31 -18.34 25.27
N ASP A 387 -2.93 -17.79 26.32
CA ASP A 387 -2.31 -16.92 27.34
C ASP A 387 -1.09 -17.60 28.00
N ALA A 388 -1.26 -18.88 28.40
CA ALA A 388 -0.17 -19.65 28.99
C ALA A 388 1.01 -19.84 28.01
N LEU A 389 0.72 -20.08 26.73
CA LEU A 389 1.76 -20.15 25.68
C LEU A 389 2.41 -18.79 25.43
N ALA A 390 1.66 -17.70 25.47
CA ALA A 390 2.18 -16.34 25.29
C ALA A 390 3.16 -15.97 26.42
N ARG A 391 2.81 -16.26 27.68
CA ARG A 391 3.70 -16.09 28.85
C ARG A 391 4.95 -16.95 28.77
N LYS A 392 4.80 -18.19 28.31
CA LYS A 392 5.95 -19.07 28.02
C LYS A 392 6.83 -18.48 26.92
N GLY A 393 6.24 -17.89 25.88
CA GLY A 393 6.94 -17.19 24.81
C GLY A 393 7.75 -16.00 25.33
N ALA A 394 7.16 -15.19 26.22
CA ALA A 394 7.81 -14.00 26.78
C ALA A 394 9.04 -14.33 27.65
N THR A 395 9.05 -15.51 28.28
CA THR A 395 10.14 -15.97 29.17
C THR A 395 11.16 -16.90 28.51
N LYS A 396 10.97 -17.29 27.24
CA LYS A 396 11.95 -18.10 26.49
C LYS A 396 13.32 -17.41 26.48
N GLN A 397 14.40 -18.18 26.36
CA GLN A 397 15.73 -17.58 26.21
C GLN A 397 15.97 -17.09 24.78
N ASN A 398 15.69 -17.96 23.80
CA ASN A 398 15.96 -17.68 22.40
C ASN A 398 14.78 -16.99 21.72
N TYR A 399 15.12 -16.04 20.85
CA TYR A 399 14.18 -15.38 19.97
C TYR A 399 13.70 -16.30 18.84
N ASN A 400 12.46 -16.08 18.40
CA ASN A 400 11.92 -16.69 17.19
C ASN A 400 11.94 -15.65 16.07
N GLU A 401 12.54 -16.00 14.93
CA GLU A 401 12.43 -15.18 13.73
C GLU A 401 11.04 -15.33 13.10
N ILE A 402 10.49 -14.23 12.61
CA ILE A 402 9.19 -14.18 11.96
C ILE A 402 9.35 -13.46 10.64
N ASP A 403 8.89 -14.09 9.57
CA ASP A 403 8.96 -13.50 8.25
C ASP A 403 7.96 -12.33 8.14
N LEU A 404 8.50 -11.12 8.05
CA LEU A 404 7.74 -9.89 7.81
C LEU A 404 7.81 -9.44 6.34
N THR A 405 8.36 -10.27 5.47
CA THR A 405 8.57 -9.92 4.06
C THR A 405 7.24 -9.77 3.35
N VAL A 406 7.04 -8.61 2.74
CA VAL A 406 5.91 -8.35 1.84
C VAL A 406 6.46 -8.12 0.44
N PRO A 407 6.06 -8.92 -0.56
CA PRO A 407 6.55 -8.75 -1.92
C PRO A 407 6.04 -7.43 -2.54
N PRO A 408 6.80 -6.84 -3.50
CA PRO A 408 6.43 -5.59 -4.17
C PRO A 408 5.02 -5.54 -4.78
N GLU A 409 4.48 -6.69 -5.18
CA GLU A 409 3.11 -6.83 -5.71
C GLU A 409 2.03 -6.49 -4.69
N PHE A 410 2.31 -6.72 -3.40
CA PHE A 410 1.39 -6.53 -2.28
C PHE A 410 1.80 -5.37 -1.35
N ASP A 411 2.98 -4.78 -1.55
CA ASP A 411 3.44 -3.64 -0.76
C ASP A 411 2.82 -2.32 -1.23
N LEU A 412 1.74 -1.90 -0.57
CA LEU A 412 1.08 -0.63 -0.86
C LEU A 412 1.81 0.55 -0.24
N GLN A 413 2.63 1.21 -1.06
CA GLN A 413 3.54 2.25 -0.62
C GLN A 413 2.94 3.66 -0.63
N GLY A 414 3.43 4.50 0.28
CA GLY A 414 3.15 5.94 0.28
C GLY A 414 1.70 6.29 0.67
N ALA A 415 1.49 7.58 0.95
CA ALA A 415 0.18 8.09 1.30
C ALA A 415 -0.64 8.39 0.05
N LYS A 416 -1.91 7.99 0.04
CA LYS A 416 -2.87 8.31 -1.01
C LYS A 416 -3.04 9.82 -1.10
N LEU A 417 -2.82 10.37 -2.29
CA LEU A 417 -2.84 11.81 -2.48
C LEU A 417 -4.27 12.38 -2.41
N ALA A 418 -5.27 11.63 -2.86
CA ALA A 418 -6.68 12.04 -2.84
C ALA A 418 -7.19 12.34 -1.41
N THR A 419 -6.72 11.59 -0.41
CA THR A 419 -7.12 11.75 1.00
C THR A 419 -6.10 12.47 1.87
N ILE A 420 -4.93 12.85 1.31
CA ILE A 420 -3.88 13.51 2.10
C ILE A 420 -4.37 14.85 2.67
N THR A 421 -4.07 15.05 3.95
CA THR A 421 -4.25 16.32 4.67
C THR A 421 -2.92 17.07 4.79
N GLN A 422 -2.97 18.37 5.12
CA GLN A 422 -1.75 19.15 5.35
C GLN A 422 -0.89 18.54 6.48
N THR A 423 -1.53 18.08 7.55
CA THR A 423 -0.86 17.40 8.69
C THR A 423 -0.15 16.13 8.24
N MET A 424 -0.81 15.27 7.45
CA MET A 424 -0.20 14.06 6.91
C MET A 424 0.98 14.36 5.98
N ALA A 425 0.83 15.35 5.10
CA ALA A 425 1.91 15.78 4.21
C ALA A 425 3.12 16.28 5.02
N TYR A 426 2.89 17.07 6.07
CA TYR A 426 3.95 17.54 6.95
C TYR A 426 4.65 16.38 7.67
N GLN A 427 3.91 15.42 8.23
CA GLN A 427 4.46 14.22 8.85
C GLN A 427 5.33 13.41 7.88
N GLY A 428 4.87 13.20 6.64
CA GLY A 428 5.65 12.50 5.62
C GLY A 428 6.93 13.24 5.23
N VAL A 429 6.86 14.58 5.09
CA VAL A 429 8.06 15.41 4.82
C VAL A 429 9.07 15.31 5.96
N LEU A 430 8.61 15.37 7.22
CA LEU A 430 9.50 15.20 8.37
C LEU A 430 10.15 13.82 8.36
N LYS A 431 9.38 12.75 8.13
CA LYS A 431 9.92 11.39 8.03
C LYS A 431 10.99 11.26 6.94
N GLU A 432 10.76 11.84 5.76
CA GLU A 432 11.74 11.84 4.67
C GLU A 432 12.99 12.68 4.97
N LYS A 433 12.86 13.76 5.75
CA LYS A 433 14.01 14.53 6.24
C LYS A 433 14.79 13.77 7.30
N HIS A 434 14.11 13.12 8.25
CA HIS A 434 14.74 12.36 9.33
C HIS A 434 15.53 11.17 8.79
N LYS A 435 15.05 10.49 7.74
CA LYS A 435 15.83 9.46 7.02
C LYS A 435 17.22 9.94 6.55
N LYS A 436 17.39 11.25 6.32
CA LYS A 436 18.66 11.85 5.88
C LYS A 436 19.55 12.33 7.04
N HIS A 437 19.03 12.34 8.26
CA HIS A 437 19.68 12.88 9.47
C HIS A 437 19.82 11.84 10.58
N THR A 438 19.96 10.55 10.23
CA THR A 438 19.93 9.42 11.17
C THR A 438 21.07 9.34 12.20
N ASP A 439 22.01 10.29 12.22
CA ASP A 439 23.15 10.28 13.13
C ASP A 439 23.12 11.45 14.15
N GLN A 440 22.07 11.55 14.97
CA GLN A 440 22.17 12.34 16.21
C GLN A 440 22.72 11.47 17.35
N LYS A 441 23.96 10.98 17.18
CA LYS A 441 24.65 10.12 18.17
C LYS A 441 24.60 10.72 19.58
N THR A 442 24.74 12.03 19.68
CA THR A 442 24.72 12.75 20.96
C THR A 442 23.36 12.72 21.65
N THR A 443 22.25 12.85 20.91
CA THR A 443 20.89 12.75 21.49
C THR A 443 20.62 11.33 22.00
N MET A 444 21.06 10.31 21.27
CA MET A 444 20.95 8.92 21.73
C MET A 444 21.76 8.69 23.01
N MET A 445 22.99 9.21 23.09
CA MET A 445 23.81 9.12 24.30
C MET A 445 23.16 9.83 25.49
N ARG A 446 22.57 11.02 25.30
CA ARG A 446 21.86 11.75 26.37
C ARG A 446 20.61 11.00 26.84
N LEU A 447 19.88 10.36 25.93
CA LEU A 447 18.76 9.49 26.29
C LEU A 447 19.22 8.29 27.11
N ASP A 448 20.30 7.62 26.70
CA ASP A 448 20.88 6.47 27.41
C ASP A 448 21.30 6.84 28.84
N ILE A 449 22.03 7.94 29.01
CA ILE A 449 22.39 8.48 30.34
C ILE A 449 21.14 8.74 31.18
N THR A 450 20.09 9.31 30.57
CA THR A 450 18.83 9.62 31.25
C THR A 450 18.10 8.34 31.68
N GLN A 451 18.07 7.31 30.83
CA GLN A 451 17.48 6.02 31.15
C GLN A 451 18.15 5.39 32.37
N TYR A 452 19.49 5.29 32.39
CA TYR A 452 20.22 4.73 33.53
C TYR A 452 20.08 5.58 34.80
N ALA A 453 20.00 6.91 34.67
CA ALA A 453 19.75 7.77 35.81
C ALA A 453 18.36 7.51 36.42
N ILE A 454 17.33 7.33 35.59
CA ILE A 454 15.98 6.99 36.06
C ILE A 454 15.94 5.58 36.66
N GLU A 455 16.62 4.61 36.05
CA GLU A 455 16.69 3.23 36.57
C GLU A 455 17.28 3.19 37.98
N ARG A 456 18.34 3.98 38.25
CA ARG A 456 18.92 4.08 39.60
C ARG A 456 17.95 4.59 40.66
N ILE A 457 16.93 5.35 40.27
CA ILE A 457 15.93 5.93 41.18
C ILE A 457 14.71 5.00 41.31
N ASN A 458 14.20 4.48 40.18
CA ASN A 458 12.92 3.79 40.10
C ASN A 458 13.04 2.26 39.94
N GLY A 459 14.26 1.73 39.84
CA GLY A 459 14.55 0.31 39.65
C GLY A 459 14.16 -0.25 38.28
N ASN A 460 13.77 0.58 37.31
CA ASN A 460 13.33 0.17 35.98
C ASN A 460 13.86 1.10 34.90
N LEU A 461 14.29 0.53 33.76
CA LEU A 461 14.73 1.27 32.59
C LEU A 461 13.53 1.80 31.79
N GLU A 462 13.35 3.12 31.76
CA GLU A 462 12.26 3.75 30.99
C GLU A 462 12.54 3.72 29.49
N ALA A 463 11.50 3.58 28.68
CA ALA A 463 11.63 3.70 27.22
C ALA A 463 11.87 5.16 26.80
N ASP A 464 12.65 5.38 25.73
CA ASP A 464 12.90 6.71 25.14
C ASP A 464 11.62 7.51 24.92
N GLN A 465 10.58 6.85 24.40
CA GLN A 465 9.30 7.49 24.13
C GLN A 465 8.63 7.99 25.41
N SER A 466 8.74 7.25 26.51
CA SER A 466 8.23 7.66 27.83
C SER A 466 8.99 8.87 28.37
N ILE A 467 10.32 8.92 28.17
CA ILE A 467 11.15 10.08 28.52
C ILE A 467 10.70 11.30 27.71
N TRP A 468 10.59 11.19 26.38
CA TRP A 468 10.15 12.29 25.53
C TRP A 468 8.74 12.78 25.83
N HIS A 469 7.80 11.88 26.11
CA HIS A 469 6.44 12.27 26.50
C HIS A 469 6.43 13.00 27.84
N SER A 470 7.22 12.55 28.82
CA SER A 470 7.36 13.20 30.11
C SER A 470 7.93 14.62 29.96
N CYS A 471 8.89 14.83 29.05
CA CYS A 471 9.44 16.14 28.71
C CYS A 471 8.40 17.11 28.13
N GLN A 472 7.28 16.61 27.62
CA GLN A 472 6.21 17.41 27.03
C GLN A 472 5.00 17.59 27.95
N SER A 473 5.01 16.98 29.15
CA SER A 473 3.87 17.02 30.09
C SER A 473 3.44 18.45 30.41
N LYS A 474 2.13 18.70 30.35
CA LYS A 474 1.55 20.03 30.66
C LYS A 474 1.68 20.39 32.14
N ASP A 475 1.97 19.42 32.99
CA ASP A 475 2.20 19.61 34.43
C ASP A 475 3.54 20.32 34.70
N ILE A 476 4.43 20.35 33.70
CA ILE A 476 5.73 21.03 33.76
C ILE A 476 5.64 22.36 33.02
N SER A 477 6.17 23.43 33.64
CA SER A 477 6.19 24.76 33.02
C SER A 477 6.86 24.74 31.65
N LEU A 478 6.41 25.58 30.72
CA LEU A 478 6.92 25.60 29.34
C LEU A 478 8.44 25.82 29.30
N THR A 479 8.97 26.70 30.16
CA THR A 479 10.40 27.00 30.25
C THR A 479 11.21 25.76 30.63
N ILE A 480 10.74 24.99 31.62
CA ILE A 480 11.42 23.76 32.05
C ILE A 480 11.33 22.70 30.94
N ARG A 481 10.18 22.53 30.30
CA ARG A 481 10.04 21.61 29.15
C ARG A 481 11.02 21.93 28.02
N GLN A 482 11.15 23.21 27.68
CA GLN A 482 12.11 23.65 26.67
C GLN A 482 13.55 23.38 27.08
N PHE A 483 13.90 23.62 28.35
CA PHE A 483 15.22 23.31 28.87
C PHE A 483 15.53 21.80 28.79
N ILE A 484 14.65 20.93 29.28
CA ILE A 484 14.85 19.47 29.25
C ILE A 484 14.98 18.98 27.80
N PHE A 485 14.09 19.43 26.90
CA PHE A 485 14.17 19.08 25.48
C PHE A 485 15.51 19.49 24.86
N LYS A 486 15.96 20.71 25.13
CA LYS A 486 17.25 21.24 24.63
C LYS A 486 18.46 20.52 25.22
N ALA A 487 18.40 20.14 26.50
CA ALA A 487 19.41 19.36 27.19
C ALA A 487 19.56 17.95 26.59
N LEU A 488 18.44 17.27 26.33
CA LEU A 488 18.44 15.95 25.67
C LEU A 488 19.00 16.02 24.24
N HIS A 489 18.81 17.14 23.55
CA HIS A 489 19.40 17.39 22.23
C HIS A 489 20.84 17.93 22.27
N ASP A 490 21.47 18.01 23.45
CA ASP A 490 22.82 18.56 23.63
C ASP A 490 23.00 20.00 23.11
N THR A 491 21.91 20.77 23.10
CA THR A 491 21.93 22.18 22.65
C THR A 491 22.18 23.15 23.80
N HIS A 492 22.27 22.65 25.04
CA HIS A 492 22.59 23.42 26.24
C HIS A 492 23.71 22.73 26.99
N HIS A 493 24.67 23.52 27.46
CA HIS A 493 25.75 23.04 28.31
C HIS A 493 25.23 22.68 29.70
N ILE A 494 25.34 21.42 30.08
CA ILE A 494 24.94 20.88 31.38
C ILE A 494 25.97 19.87 31.89
N GLY A 495 26.01 19.67 33.21
CA GLY A 495 26.89 18.67 33.85
C GLY A 495 28.38 18.92 33.61
N GLN A 496 29.11 17.88 33.22
CA GLN A 496 30.58 17.85 33.11
C GLN A 496 31.21 18.90 32.19
N TYR A 497 30.41 19.53 31.32
CA TYR A 497 30.88 20.70 30.57
C TYR A 497 31.39 21.82 31.49
N TRP A 498 30.72 22.03 32.61
CA TRP A 498 31.06 23.08 33.57
C TRP A 498 32.22 22.69 34.51
N ASP A 499 32.54 21.39 34.63
CA ASP A 499 33.64 20.91 35.49
C ASP A 499 35.02 21.42 35.04
N HIS A 500 35.12 21.92 33.80
CA HIS A 500 36.35 22.42 33.19
C HIS A 500 36.39 23.95 33.08
N ILE A 501 35.41 24.64 33.66
CA ILE A 501 35.35 26.11 33.70
C ILE A 501 35.66 26.54 35.15
N PRO A 502 36.78 27.27 35.38
CA PRO A 502 37.29 27.59 36.72
C PRO A 502 36.41 28.51 37.55
#